data_AF-A0A0N0D627-F1
#
_entry.id   AF-A0A0N0D627-F1
#
_cell.length_a   1.000
_cell.length_b   1.000
_cell.length_c   1.000
_cell.angle_alpha   90.00
_cell.angle_beta   90.00
_cell.angle_gamma   90.00
#
_symmetry.space_group_name_H-M   'P 1'
#
loop_
_entity.id
_entity.type
_entity.pdbx_description
1 polymer ?
#
loop_
_entity_poly.entity_id
_entity_poly.type
_entity_poly.pdbx_seq_one_letter_code
_entity_poly.pdbx_strand_id
1 'polypeptide(L)'
;MRYLIYFFIFVLSFLVLLLSPNNTLQSIATSFFAGISLFFVDTTIHHWKYINLIFWSIRYRNGTIRLSMAHLIRIKVNHQYLLVKSKHRQTYQPPGGVYKQFPDANAFFKEIGVLDDNFIPYDTSSADDLRIQIQGKYLLRFMLWFDEAKCREISPWREFYEELIATNILSKTHFPYIHYQLIKRCQSPIHFSKTSDAYELRVADIFELLPDDNQRKELTDLKNQPDGQYMWADEQTIKRQGVIPQQSVVKTIGDHAIWIV
;
A
#
# COMPACT_ATOMS: atom_id res chain seq x y z
N MET A 1 12.94 10.58 -25.78
CA MET A 1 13.90 10.40 -26.90
C MET A 1 14.64 9.06 -26.88
N ARG A 2 15.26 8.62 -25.77
CA ARG A 2 16.06 7.38 -25.70
C ARG A 2 15.29 6.11 -26.15
N TYR A 3 14.05 5.91 -25.70
CA TYR A 3 13.23 4.74 -26.09
C TYR A 3 12.89 4.66 -27.58
N LEU A 4 12.72 5.81 -28.26
CA LEU A 4 12.46 5.84 -29.71
C LEU A 4 13.67 5.37 -30.51
N ILE A 5 14.87 5.71 -30.06
CA ILE A 5 16.12 5.26 -30.68
C ILE A 5 16.26 3.74 -30.51
N TYR A 6 16.04 3.20 -29.30
CA TYR A 6 16.08 1.75 -29.07
C TYR A 6 15.04 0.99 -29.89
N PHE A 7 13.82 1.52 -29.99
CA PHE A 7 12.76 0.93 -30.82
C PHE A 7 13.13 0.92 -32.31
N PHE A 8 13.69 2.02 -32.82
CA PHE A 8 14.13 2.08 -34.22
C PHE A 8 15.26 1.08 -34.52
N ILE A 9 16.27 0.97 -33.64
CA ILE A 9 17.36 0.00 -33.82
C ILE A 9 16.84 -1.43 -33.72
N PHE A 10 15.86 -1.70 -32.84
CA PHE A 10 15.21 -3.01 -32.73
C PHE A 10 14.50 -3.40 -34.03
N VAL A 11 13.67 -2.51 -34.58
CA VAL A 11 12.95 -2.76 -35.85
C VAL A 11 13.94 -2.92 -37.01
N LEU A 12 14.97 -2.07 -37.09
CA LEU A 12 15.99 -2.16 -38.14
C LEU A 12 16.76 -3.48 -38.05
N SER A 13 17.16 -3.90 -36.84
CA SER A 13 17.87 -5.17 -36.62
C SER A 13 16.99 -6.36 -36.99
N PHE A 14 15.69 -6.32 -36.64
CA PHE A 14 14.73 -7.34 -37.04
C PHE A 14 14.55 -7.42 -38.58
N LEU A 15 14.48 -6.27 -39.26
CA LEU A 15 14.40 -6.23 -40.72
C LEU A 15 15.66 -6.78 -41.40
N VAL A 16 16.85 -6.46 -40.88
CA VAL A 16 18.12 -7.01 -41.40
C VAL A 16 18.18 -8.53 -41.20
N LEU A 17 17.67 -9.06 -40.09
CA LEU A 17 17.57 -10.51 -39.87
C LEU A 17 16.66 -11.21 -40.90
N LEU A 18 15.56 -10.57 -41.30
CA LEU A 18 14.60 -11.15 -42.25
C LEU A 18 15.05 -11.05 -43.71
N LEU A 19 15.74 -9.96 -44.08
CA LEU A 19 15.94 -9.59 -45.48
C LEU A 19 17.39 -9.72 -45.98
N SER A 20 18.38 -9.77 -45.09
CA SER A 20 19.78 -9.80 -45.50
C SER A 20 20.25 -11.21 -45.85
N PRO A 21 20.82 -11.47 -47.04
CA PRO A 21 21.44 -12.75 -47.38
C PRO A 21 22.86 -12.89 -46.83
N ASN A 22 23.43 -11.85 -46.18
CA ASN A 22 24.79 -11.85 -45.67
C ASN A 22 24.85 -12.34 -44.22
N ASN A 23 25.53 -13.47 -44.00
CA ASN A 23 25.66 -14.13 -42.69
C ASN A 23 26.34 -13.27 -41.61
N THR A 24 27.31 -12.43 -41.99
CA THR A 24 27.98 -11.51 -41.04
C THR A 24 27.02 -10.41 -40.58
N LEU A 25 26.25 -9.83 -41.50
CA LEU A 25 25.22 -8.84 -41.17
C LEU A 25 24.10 -9.41 -40.30
N GLN A 26 23.67 -10.65 -40.58
CA GLN A 26 22.71 -11.35 -39.73
C GLN A 26 23.26 -11.59 -38.32
N SER A 27 24.55 -11.95 -38.19
CA SER A 27 25.17 -12.19 -36.88
C SER A 27 25.22 -10.90 -36.05
N ILE A 28 25.63 -9.78 -36.66
CA ILE A 28 25.63 -8.46 -36.01
C ILE A 28 24.20 -8.05 -35.63
N ALA A 29 23.23 -8.20 -36.54
CA ALA A 29 21.83 -7.88 -36.27
C ALA A 29 21.23 -8.75 -35.16
N THR A 30 21.65 -10.02 -35.05
CA THR A 30 21.22 -10.91 -33.96
C THR A 30 21.68 -10.39 -32.60
N SER A 31 22.92 -9.94 -32.48
CA SER A 31 23.45 -9.39 -31.24
C SER A 31 22.73 -8.11 -30.80
N PHE A 32 22.45 -7.19 -31.73
CA PHE A 32 21.67 -5.98 -31.44
C PHE A 32 20.22 -6.32 -31.06
N PHE A 33 19.58 -7.22 -31.80
CA PHE A 33 18.22 -7.65 -31.53
C PHE A 33 18.10 -8.31 -30.14
N ALA A 34 19.03 -9.22 -29.80
CA ALA A 34 19.06 -9.88 -28.49
C ALA A 34 19.30 -8.88 -27.35
N GLY A 35 20.28 -7.98 -27.49
CA GLY A 35 20.59 -6.97 -26.48
C GLY A 35 19.44 -6.00 -26.23
N ILE A 36 18.76 -5.54 -27.29
CA ILE A 36 17.61 -4.65 -27.15
C ILE A 36 16.37 -5.41 -26.65
N SER A 37 16.20 -6.69 -27.01
CA SER A 37 15.15 -7.54 -26.44
C SER A 37 15.28 -7.66 -24.93
N LEU A 38 16.50 -7.93 -24.43
CA LEU A 38 16.79 -7.98 -23.00
C LEU A 38 16.48 -6.64 -22.32
N PHE A 39 16.86 -5.52 -22.94
CA PHE A 39 16.52 -4.18 -22.44
C PHE A 39 14.99 -3.97 -22.32
N PHE A 40 14.21 -4.40 -23.31
CA PHE A 40 12.74 -4.31 -23.23
C PHE A 40 12.15 -5.22 -22.16
N VAL A 41 12.67 -6.44 -22.00
CA VAL A 41 12.25 -7.37 -20.93
C VAL A 41 12.55 -6.74 -19.56
N ASP A 42 13.77 -6.26 -19.35
CA ASP A 42 14.20 -5.60 -18.11
C ASP A 42 13.36 -4.35 -17.81
N THR A 43 13.17 -3.48 -18.80
CA THR A 43 12.30 -2.29 -18.69
C THR A 43 10.86 -2.68 -18.34
N THR A 44 10.33 -3.73 -18.96
CA THR A 44 8.97 -4.23 -18.70
C THR A 44 8.83 -4.74 -17.28
N ILE A 45 9.82 -5.49 -16.78
CA ILE A 45 9.87 -5.97 -15.40
C ILE A 45 9.94 -4.78 -14.43
N HIS A 46 10.80 -3.80 -14.69
CA HIS A 46 10.93 -2.60 -13.87
C HIS A 46 9.65 -1.76 -13.80
N HIS A 47 8.86 -1.73 -14.87
CA HIS A 47 7.61 -0.95 -14.93
C HIS A 47 6.33 -1.80 -14.81
N TRP A 48 6.44 -3.07 -14.43
CA TRP A 48 5.31 -4.01 -14.35
C TRP A 48 4.14 -3.49 -13.50
N LYS A 49 4.44 -2.78 -12.40
CA LYS A 49 3.43 -2.09 -11.56
C LYS A 49 2.54 -1.17 -12.41
N TYR A 50 3.14 -0.30 -13.23
CA TYR A 50 2.41 0.67 -14.05
C TYR A 50 1.67 0.01 -15.21
N ILE A 51 2.24 -1.04 -15.81
CA ILE A 51 1.57 -1.83 -16.85
C ILE A 51 0.30 -2.47 -16.29
N ASN A 52 0.37 -3.06 -15.09
CA ASN A 52 -0.81 -3.60 -14.43
C ASN A 52 -1.86 -2.51 -14.13
N LEU A 53 -1.43 -1.33 -13.67
CA LEU A 53 -2.35 -0.20 -13.45
C LEU A 53 -3.01 0.27 -14.75
N ILE A 54 -2.28 0.31 -15.87
CA ILE A 54 -2.85 0.62 -17.19
C ILE A 54 -3.88 -0.44 -17.58
N PHE A 55 -3.53 -1.73 -17.45
CA PHE A 55 -4.45 -2.83 -17.75
C PHE A 55 -5.74 -2.70 -16.95
N TRP A 56 -5.65 -2.46 -15.65
CA TRP A 56 -6.82 -2.28 -14.79
C TRP A 56 -7.62 -1.02 -15.12
N SER A 57 -6.94 0.07 -15.46
CA SER A 57 -7.59 1.32 -15.88
C SER A 57 -8.41 1.13 -17.16
N ILE A 58 -7.96 0.26 -18.07
CA ILE A 58 -8.70 -0.10 -19.29
C ILE A 58 -9.81 -1.10 -18.98
N ARG A 59 -9.53 -2.15 -18.21
CA ARG A 59 -10.48 -3.21 -17.87
C ARG A 59 -11.71 -2.71 -17.12
N TYR A 60 -11.53 -1.70 -16.26
CA TYR A 60 -12.60 -1.08 -15.47
C TYR A 60 -12.87 0.37 -15.91
N ARG A 61 -12.55 0.74 -17.15
CA ARG A 61 -12.60 2.12 -17.67
C ARG A 61 -13.88 2.88 -17.30
N ASN A 62 -15.03 2.23 -17.44
CA ASN A 62 -16.35 2.81 -17.19
C ASN A 62 -16.95 2.41 -15.84
N GLY A 63 -16.29 1.54 -15.07
CA GLY A 63 -16.72 1.13 -13.75
C GLY A 63 -16.17 2.03 -12.66
N THR A 64 -16.88 2.10 -11.54
CA THR A 64 -16.38 2.76 -10.33
C THR A 64 -15.48 1.80 -9.56
N ILE A 65 -14.33 2.31 -9.12
CA ILE A 65 -13.40 1.61 -8.23
C ILE A 65 -13.29 2.42 -6.95
N ARG A 66 -13.53 1.75 -5.83
CA ARG A 66 -13.30 2.28 -4.49
C ARG A 66 -11.84 2.07 -4.12
N LEU A 67 -11.17 3.15 -3.76
CA LEU A 67 -9.78 3.18 -3.34
C LEU A 67 -9.73 3.38 -1.84
N SER A 68 -8.81 2.69 -1.16
CA SER A 68 -8.50 2.93 0.25
C SER A 68 -7.00 2.97 0.42
N MET A 69 -6.48 4.17 0.66
CA MET A 69 -5.05 4.43 0.80
C MET A 69 -4.70 4.61 2.26
N ALA A 70 -3.96 3.66 2.84
CA ALA A 70 -3.68 3.62 4.26
C ALA A 70 -2.17 3.63 4.55
N HIS A 71 -1.83 3.92 5.79
CA HIS A 71 -0.56 3.55 6.38
C HIS A 71 -0.78 2.67 7.61
N LEU A 72 0.08 1.67 7.78
CA LEU A 72 0.07 0.78 8.93
C LEU A 72 1.43 0.83 9.60
N ILE A 73 1.44 0.81 10.92
CA ILE A 73 2.63 0.92 11.75
C ILE A 73 2.98 -0.47 12.27
N ARG A 74 4.13 -0.99 11.85
CA ARG A 74 4.73 -2.20 12.40
C ARG A 74 5.49 -1.83 13.67
N ILE A 75 4.92 -2.21 14.80
CA ILE A 75 5.57 -2.13 16.12
C ILE A 75 5.87 -3.55 16.57
N LYS A 76 7.16 -3.88 16.65
CA LYS A 76 7.64 -5.24 16.94
C LYS A 76 8.57 -5.23 18.15
N VAL A 77 8.31 -6.13 19.10
CA VAL A 77 9.20 -6.41 20.23
C VAL A 77 9.45 -7.92 20.26
N ASN A 78 10.72 -8.31 20.13
CA ASN A 78 11.16 -9.70 19.95
C ASN A 78 10.46 -10.33 18.71
N HIS A 79 9.64 -11.35 18.91
CA HIS A 79 8.92 -12.07 17.84
C HIS A 79 7.42 -11.75 17.77
N GLN A 80 6.97 -10.69 18.46
CA GLN A 80 5.57 -10.34 18.55
C GLN A 80 5.33 -8.90 18.08
N TYR A 81 4.15 -8.70 17.51
CA TYR A 81 3.66 -7.46 16.95
C TYR A 81 2.56 -6.90 17.85
N LEU A 82 2.62 -5.59 18.11
CA LEU A 82 1.55 -4.88 18.81
C LEU A 82 0.38 -4.65 17.83
N LEU A 83 -0.81 -5.07 18.24
CA LEU A 83 -2.07 -4.81 17.55
C LEU A 83 -3.00 -4.07 18.49
N VAL A 84 -3.76 -3.12 17.98
CA VAL A 84 -4.77 -2.35 18.72
C VAL A 84 -6.18 -2.80 18.34
N LYS A 85 -7.13 -2.64 19.26
CA LYS A 85 -8.54 -2.94 19.01
C LYS A 85 -9.11 -1.88 18.07
N SER A 86 -9.73 -2.31 16.98
CA SER A 86 -10.35 -1.42 16.01
C SER A 86 -11.50 -0.63 16.64
N LYS A 87 -11.61 0.67 16.29
CA LYS A 87 -12.72 1.53 16.72
C LYS A 87 -14.07 1.07 16.14
N HIS A 88 -14.05 0.58 14.90
CA HIS A 88 -15.27 0.25 14.14
C HIS A 88 -15.59 -1.26 14.10
N ARG A 89 -14.63 -2.11 14.48
CA ARG A 89 -14.79 -3.57 14.41
C ARG A 89 -14.34 -4.22 15.72
N GLN A 90 -14.92 -5.37 16.07
CA GLN A 90 -14.46 -6.17 17.21
C GLN A 90 -13.21 -7.01 16.86
N THR A 91 -12.26 -6.40 16.13
CA THR A 91 -11.04 -7.05 15.64
C THR A 91 -9.80 -6.28 16.06
N TYR A 92 -8.69 -6.97 16.24
CA TYR A 92 -7.38 -6.35 16.46
C TYR A 92 -6.67 -6.13 15.12
N GLN A 93 -6.01 -4.98 14.96
CA GLN A 93 -5.33 -4.57 13.74
C GLN A 93 -4.01 -3.86 14.07
N PRO A 94 -3.06 -3.78 13.14
CA PRO A 94 -1.88 -2.92 13.32
C PRO A 94 -2.32 -1.47 13.54
N PRO A 95 -1.62 -0.71 14.40
CA PRO A 95 -1.89 0.71 14.52
C PRO A 95 -1.76 1.40 13.16
N GLY A 96 -2.67 2.31 12.82
CA GLY A 96 -2.70 2.97 11.52
C GLY A 96 -4.10 3.24 11.02
N GLY A 97 -4.17 3.86 9.85
CA GLY A 97 -5.43 4.32 9.28
C GLY A 97 -5.27 4.86 7.86
N VAL A 98 -6.33 5.51 7.38
CA VAL A 98 -6.40 6.05 6.03
C VAL A 98 -5.66 7.39 5.99
N TYR A 99 -4.88 7.59 4.94
CA TYR A 99 -4.20 8.87 4.71
C TYR A 99 -5.21 10.01 4.57
N LYS A 100 -4.87 11.19 5.07
CA LYS A 100 -5.64 12.41 4.80
C LYS A 100 -5.21 13.11 3.51
N GLN A 101 -6.15 13.66 2.75
CA GLN A 101 -5.87 14.68 1.75
C GLN A 101 -5.75 16.07 2.40
N PHE A 102 -5.10 16.99 1.70
CA PHE A 102 -5.13 18.42 2.04
C PHE A 102 -5.94 19.21 1.01
N PRO A 103 -6.47 20.40 1.36
CA PRO A 103 -7.34 21.18 0.49
C PRO A 103 -6.79 21.43 -0.92
N ASP A 104 -5.47 21.53 -1.08
CA ASP A 104 -4.79 21.73 -2.36
C ASP A 104 -5.02 20.56 -3.36
N ALA A 105 -5.40 19.37 -2.87
CA ALA A 105 -5.73 18.22 -3.71
C ALA A 105 -7.10 18.38 -4.42
N ASN A 106 -7.97 19.29 -3.97
CA ASN A 106 -9.35 19.42 -4.44
C ASN A 106 -9.44 19.68 -5.96
N ALA A 107 -8.52 20.47 -6.51
CA ALA A 107 -8.48 20.75 -7.95
C ALA A 107 -8.23 19.47 -8.75
N PHE A 108 -7.28 18.65 -8.31
CA PHE A 108 -6.98 17.35 -8.92
C PHE A 108 -8.16 16.37 -8.77
N PHE A 109 -8.80 16.35 -7.60
CA PHE A 109 -9.91 15.43 -7.31
C PHE A 109 -11.15 15.75 -8.13
N LYS A 110 -11.45 17.04 -8.31
CA LYS A 110 -12.50 17.50 -9.22
C LYS A 110 -12.22 17.07 -10.66
N GLU A 111 -10.96 17.13 -11.10
CA GLU A 111 -10.57 16.78 -12.47
C GLU A 111 -10.73 15.28 -12.78
N ILE A 112 -10.41 14.41 -11.82
CA ILE A 112 -10.61 12.96 -11.97
C ILE A 112 -12.02 12.48 -11.57
N GLY A 113 -12.90 13.41 -11.18
CA GLY A 113 -14.28 13.12 -10.81
C GLY A 113 -14.38 12.21 -9.60
N VAL A 114 -13.65 12.52 -8.52
CA VAL A 114 -13.79 11.82 -7.24
C VAL A 114 -15.24 11.93 -6.76
N LEU A 115 -15.79 10.80 -6.34
CA LEU A 115 -17.08 10.67 -5.69
C LEU A 115 -16.85 10.36 -4.21
N ASP A 116 -17.70 10.91 -3.35
CA ASP A 116 -17.67 10.63 -1.91
C ASP A 116 -17.94 9.15 -1.63
N ASP A 117 -17.24 8.59 -0.64
CA ASP A 117 -17.46 7.20 -0.22
C ASP A 117 -18.67 7.14 0.74
N ASN A 118 -19.82 6.68 0.24
CA ASN A 118 -21.03 6.52 1.04
C ASN A 118 -21.04 5.23 1.89
N PHE A 119 -19.93 4.47 1.91
CA PHE A 119 -19.88 3.16 2.57
C PHE A 119 -19.71 3.22 4.10
N ILE A 120 -19.00 4.23 4.61
CA ILE A 120 -18.87 4.46 6.06
C ILE A 120 -19.63 5.75 6.37
N PRO A 121 -20.45 5.79 7.44
CA PRO A 121 -21.10 7.04 7.85
C PRO A 121 -20.07 8.15 7.97
N TYR A 122 -20.38 9.31 7.41
CA TYR A 122 -19.53 10.48 7.56
C TYR A 122 -19.43 10.81 9.06
N ASP A 123 -18.25 10.62 9.62
CA ASP A 123 -17.88 11.16 10.92
C ASP A 123 -16.78 12.21 10.73
N THR A 124 -16.63 13.11 11.69
CA THR A 124 -15.61 14.17 11.61
C THR A 124 -14.18 13.59 11.54
N SER A 125 -13.97 12.36 12.04
CA SER A 125 -12.68 11.68 11.97
C SER A 125 -12.37 11.07 10.61
N SER A 126 -13.35 10.87 9.73
CA SER A 126 -13.20 10.40 8.35
C SER A 126 -13.21 11.53 7.32
N ALA A 127 -13.34 12.78 7.76
CA ALA A 127 -13.14 13.94 6.92
C ALA A 127 -11.76 13.86 6.22
N ASP A 128 -11.73 14.12 4.92
CA ASP A 128 -10.51 14.10 4.10
C ASP A 128 -9.80 12.75 4.01
N ASP A 129 -10.45 11.63 4.35
CA ASP A 129 -9.89 10.29 4.10
C ASP A 129 -9.62 10.06 2.61
N LEU A 130 -8.44 9.54 2.27
CA LEU A 130 -8.11 8.94 0.96
C LEU A 130 -8.77 7.56 0.80
N ARG A 131 -10.05 7.53 1.12
CA ARG A 131 -11.00 6.46 0.88
C ARG A 131 -12.07 7.02 -0.05
N ILE A 132 -11.83 6.87 -1.34
CA ILE A 132 -12.55 7.60 -2.38
C ILE A 132 -13.07 6.66 -3.45
N GLN A 133 -14.00 7.13 -4.27
CA GLN A 133 -14.48 6.40 -5.45
C GLN A 133 -14.14 7.16 -6.72
N ILE A 134 -13.58 6.46 -7.72
CA ILE A 134 -13.23 7.05 -9.02
C ILE A 134 -13.65 6.13 -10.17
N GLN A 135 -13.80 6.69 -11.37
CA GLN A 135 -13.90 5.86 -12.57
C GLN A 135 -12.56 5.20 -12.87
N GLY A 136 -12.57 3.92 -13.26
CA GLY A 136 -11.34 3.15 -13.49
C GLY A 136 -10.42 3.77 -14.53
N LYS A 137 -10.94 4.53 -15.50
CA LYS A 137 -10.11 5.26 -16.48
C LYS A 137 -9.12 6.25 -15.85
N TYR A 138 -9.37 6.69 -14.61
CA TYR A 138 -8.50 7.60 -13.86
C TYR A 138 -7.57 6.90 -12.86
N LEU A 139 -7.63 5.57 -12.74
CA LEU A 139 -6.86 4.81 -11.76
C LEU A 139 -5.35 5.05 -11.88
N LEU A 140 -4.77 4.92 -13.07
CA LEU A 140 -3.35 5.21 -13.27
C LEU A 140 -2.98 6.63 -12.82
N ARG A 141 -3.81 7.60 -13.19
CA ARG A 141 -3.57 9.01 -12.89
C ARG A 141 -3.61 9.29 -11.39
N PHE A 142 -4.58 8.72 -10.68
CA PHE A 142 -4.65 8.78 -9.24
C PHE A 142 -3.41 8.15 -8.58
N MET A 143 -3.00 6.97 -9.03
CA MET A 143 -1.83 6.28 -8.45
C MET A 143 -0.53 7.06 -8.64
N LEU A 144 -0.36 7.73 -9.80
CA LEU A 144 0.79 8.62 -10.04
C LEU A 144 0.76 9.81 -9.08
N TRP A 145 -0.39 10.48 -8.93
CA TRP A 145 -0.54 11.57 -7.96
C TRP A 145 -0.26 11.11 -6.52
N PHE A 146 -0.76 9.92 -6.14
CA PHE A 146 -0.52 9.37 -4.81
C PHE A 146 0.97 9.10 -4.56
N ASP A 147 1.68 8.59 -5.58
CA ASP A 147 3.12 8.34 -5.54
C ASP A 147 3.94 9.64 -5.43
N GLU A 148 3.43 10.79 -5.91
CA GLU A 148 4.09 12.10 -5.73
C GLU A 148 4.12 12.60 -4.28
N ALA A 149 3.24 12.07 -3.41
CA ALA A 149 3.15 12.45 -2.00
C ALA A 149 2.94 13.96 -1.75
N LYS A 150 2.32 14.66 -2.71
CA LYS A 150 1.96 16.08 -2.59
C LYS A 150 0.51 16.23 -2.17
N CYS A 151 0.23 17.28 -1.41
CA CYS A 151 -1.13 17.66 -0.99
C CYS A 151 -1.88 16.54 -0.25
N ARG A 152 -1.14 15.67 0.46
CA ARG A 152 -1.68 14.63 1.33
C ARG A 152 -0.77 14.41 2.53
N GLU A 153 -1.30 13.75 3.54
CA GLU A 153 -0.54 13.22 4.66
C GLU A 153 0.57 12.27 4.17
N ILE A 154 1.77 12.41 4.75
CA ILE A 154 2.96 11.62 4.39
C ILE A 154 3.59 10.91 5.60
N SER A 155 3.09 11.17 6.81
CA SER A 155 3.63 10.64 8.06
C SER A 155 2.59 9.77 8.75
N PRO A 156 2.98 8.65 9.38
CA PRO A 156 2.10 7.84 10.23
C PRO A 156 1.85 8.46 11.62
N TRP A 157 2.40 9.65 11.92
CA TRP A 157 2.36 10.23 13.25
C TRP A 157 0.95 10.46 13.80
N ARG A 158 0.02 10.94 12.96
CA ARG A 158 -1.35 11.21 13.39
C ARG A 158 -2.02 9.94 13.91
N GLU A 159 -1.99 8.86 13.15
CA GLU A 159 -2.57 7.58 13.55
C GLU A 159 -1.85 6.97 14.76
N PHE A 160 -0.52 7.07 14.81
CA PHE A 160 0.25 6.67 16.00
C PHE A 160 -0.26 7.39 17.25
N TYR A 161 -0.40 8.71 17.17
CA TYR A 161 -0.88 9.52 18.26
C TYR A 161 -2.32 9.17 18.64
N GLU A 162 -3.24 9.10 17.67
CA GLU A 162 -4.66 8.84 17.91
C GLU A 162 -4.92 7.45 18.49
N GLU A 163 -4.22 6.41 18.01
CA GLU A 163 -4.50 5.04 18.41
C GLU A 163 -3.70 4.56 19.63
N LEU A 164 -2.51 5.15 19.89
CA LEU A 164 -1.64 4.70 20.98
C LEU A 164 -1.47 5.73 22.10
N ILE A 165 -1.29 7.01 21.77
CA ILE A 165 -1.02 8.05 22.77
C ILE A 165 -2.32 8.60 23.38
N ALA A 166 -3.27 8.98 22.53
CA ALA A 166 -4.55 9.53 22.97
C ALA A 166 -5.42 8.51 23.73
N THR A 167 -5.20 7.21 23.49
CA THR A 167 -5.83 6.09 24.19
C THR A 167 -5.11 5.70 25.48
N ASN A 168 -3.98 6.35 25.80
CA ASN A 168 -3.10 6.04 26.93
C ASN A 168 -2.52 4.61 26.90
N ILE A 169 -2.46 3.97 25.73
CA ILE A 169 -1.72 2.70 25.56
C ILE A 169 -0.22 2.96 25.70
N LEU A 170 0.25 4.08 25.16
CA LEU A 170 1.62 4.56 25.29
C LEU A 170 1.64 5.97 25.89
N SER A 171 2.70 6.25 26.64
CA SER A 171 2.90 7.52 27.31
C SER A 171 3.43 8.59 26.38
N LYS A 172 2.76 9.75 26.34
CA LYS A 172 3.26 10.94 25.63
C LYS A 172 4.62 11.41 26.12
N THR A 173 4.97 11.19 27.39
CA THR A 173 6.28 11.60 27.93
C THR A 173 7.44 10.77 27.37
N HIS A 174 7.22 9.49 27.09
CA HIS A 174 8.25 8.63 26.48
C HIS A 174 8.17 8.61 24.95
N PHE A 175 7.00 8.93 24.38
CA PHE A 175 6.78 9.10 22.95
C PHE A 175 6.46 10.56 22.58
N PRO A 176 7.37 11.51 22.83
CA PRO A 176 7.18 12.90 22.38
C PRO A 176 7.30 13.03 20.86
N TYR A 177 8.07 12.13 20.23
CA TYR A 177 8.20 11.93 18.79
C TYR A 177 8.51 10.46 18.52
N ILE A 178 8.45 10.04 17.25
CA ILE A 178 8.85 8.70 16.83
C ILE A 178 9.84 8.77 15.67
N HIS A 179 10.81 7.86 15.68
CA HIS A 179 11.54 7.52 14.48
C HIS A 179 10.86 6.35 13.79
N TYR A 180 10.79 6.41 12.46
CA TYR A 180 10.18 5.37 11.65
C TYR A 180 10.80 5.32 10.27
N GLN A 181 10.64 4.19 9.59
CA GLN A 181 11.05 4.01 8.20
C GLN A 181 9.94 3.33 7.39
N LEU A 182 9.75 3.76 6.14
CA LEU A 182 8.88 3.05 5.20
C LEU A 182 9.60 1.78 4.75
N ILE A 183 9.04 0.61 5.06
CA ILE A 183 9.68 -0.68 4.73
C ILE A 183 9.13 -1.32 3.45
N LYS A 184 7.83 -1.18 3.18
CA LYS A 184 7.18 -1.72 1.98
C LYS A 184 5.83 -1.07 1.75
N ARG A 185 5.34 -1.19 0.51
CA ARG A 185 3.95 -0.91 0.16
C ARG A 185 3.26 -2.21 -0.22
N CYS A 186 2.13 -2.50 0.44
CA CYS A 186 1.27 -3.62 0.13
C CYS A 186 0.07 -3.14 -0.69
N GLN A 187 -0.39 -3.95 -1.63
CA GLN A 187 -1.51 -3.65 -2.50
C GLN A 187 -2.37 -4.90 -2.68
N SER A 188 -3.69 -4.78 -2.53
CA SER A 188 -4.62 -5.85 -2.84
C SER A 188 -4.79 -6.01 -4.36
N PRO A 189 -5.16 -7.20 -4.87
CA PRO A 189 -5.78 -7.26 -6.19
C PRO A 189 -7.06 -6.42 -6.20
N ILE A 190 -7.44 -5.94 -7.39
CA ILE A 190 -8.77 -5.35 -7.58
C ILE A 190 -9.78 -6.49 -7.51
N HIS A 191 -10.66 -6.44 -6.52
CA HIS A 191 -11.66 -7.47 -6.28
C HIS A 191 -13.00 -6.81 -5.99
N PHE A 192 -14.08 -7.51 -6.30
CA PHE A 192 -15.41 -7.05 -5.95
C PHE A 192 -15.64 -7.28 -4.45
N SER A 193 -15.95 -6.21 -3.73
CA SER A 193 -16.31 -6.25 -2.32
C SER A 193 -17.83 -6.28 -2.22
N LYS A 194 -18.39 -7.40 -1.76
CA LYS A 194 -19.85 -7.51 -1.54
C LYS A 194 -20.35 -6.50 -0.51
N THR A 195 -19.50 -6.15 0.46
CA THR A 195 -19.88 -5.26 1.55
C THR A 195 -20.06 -3.84 1.04
N SER A 196 -19.15 -3.33 0.21
CA SER A 196 -19.22 -1.97 -0.36
C SER A 196 -19.92 -1.87 -1.71
N ASP A 197 -20.37 -3.01 -2.25
CA ASP A 197 -21.00 -3.13 -3.57
C ASP A 197 -20.17 -2.50 -4.70
N ALA A 198 -18.84 -2.58 -4.57
CA ALA A 198 -17.90 -1.94 -5.50
C ALA A 198 -16.65 -2.79 -5.72
N TYR A 199 -15.99 -2.59 -6.86
CA TYR A 199 -14.61 -3.06 -7.03
C TYR A 199 -13.69 -2.23 -6.13
N GLU A 200 -12.85 -2.91 -5.35
CA GLU A 200 -11.97 -2.28 -4.37
C GLU A 200 -10.50 -2.50 -4.69
N LEU A 201 -9.73 -1.43 -4.54
CA LEU A 201 -8.27 -1.45 -4.46
C LEU A 201 -7.84 -0.87 -3.11
N ARG A 202 -7.15 -1.69 -2.31
CA ARG A 202 -6.58 -1.28 -1.03
C ARG A 202 -5.07 -1.20 -1.16
N VAL A 203 -4.48 -0.12 -0.67
CA VAL A 203 -3.04 0.10 -0.63
C VAL A 203 -2.66 0.51 0.78
N ALA A 204 -1.60 -0.11 1.32
CA ALA A 204 -1.04 0.29 2.60
C ALA A 204 0.47 0.48 2.50
N ASP A 205 0.94 1.64 2.94
CA ASP A 205 2.34 1.85 3.29
C ASP A 205 2.62 1.28 4.68
N ILE A 206 3.64 0.44 4.79
CA ILE A 206 4.02 -0.17 6.06
C ILE A 206 5.23 0.59 6.61
N PHE A 207 5.03 1.26 7.74
CA PHE A 207 6.07 1.98 8.46
C PHE A 207 6.54 1.15 9.65
N GLU A 208 7.83 0.91 9.76
CA GLU A 208 8.40 0.30 10.96
C GLU A 208 8.79 1.37 11.97
N LEU A 209 8.33 1.20 13.21
CA LEU A 209 8.77 2.01 14.34
C LEU A 209 10.22 1.66 14.69
N LEU A 210 11.04 2.69 14.89
CA LEU A 210 12.43 2.58 15.33
C LEU A 210 12.54 3.18 16.74
N PRO A 211 12.17 2.42 17.79
CA PRO A 211 12.13 2.96 19.14
C PRO A 211 13.54 3.19 19.69
N ASP A 212 13.73 4.28 20.40
CA ASP A 212 14.90 4.48 21.28
C ASP A 212 14.83 3.57 22.52
N ASP A 213 15.82 3.66 23.40
CA ASP A 213 15.90 2.80 24.59
C ASP A 213 14.75 3.01 25.58
N ASN A 214 14.26 4.25 25.74
CA ASN A 214 13.14 4.55 26.63
C ASN A 214 11.83 4.01 26.04
N GLN A 215 11.61 4.24 24.75
CA GLN A 215 10.45 3.74 24.01
C GLN A 215 10.42 2.21 23.97
N ARG A 216 11.58 1.58 23.80
CA ARG A 216 11.72 0.12 23.80
C ARG A 216 11.41 -0.46 25.17
N LYS A 217 11.84 0.20 26.25
CA LYS A 217 11.51 -0.20 27.61
C LYS A 217 10.00 -0.16 27.83
N GLU A 218 9.34 0.95 27.49
CA GLU A 218 7.89 1.05 27.63
C GLU A 218 7.13 -0.01 26.81
N LEU A 219 7.52 -0.25 25.56
CA LEU A 219 6.90 -1.31 24.75
C LEU A 219 7.10 -2.70 25.36
N THR A 220 8.24 -2.94 26.02
CA THR A 220 8.52 -4.20 26.73
C THR A 220 7.67 -4.32 27.99
N ASP A 221 7.51 -3.24 28.73
CA ASP A 221 6.66 -3.19 29.93
C ASP A 221 5.18 -3.38 29.57
N LEU A 222 4.71 -2.71 28.50
CA LEU A 222 3.35 -2.82 27.96
C LEU A 222 2.99 -4.27 27.62
N LYS A 223 3.95 -5.04 27.10
CA LYS A 223 3.76 -6.46 26.78
C LYS A 223 3.43 -7.32 28.00
N ASN A 224 3.91 -6.93 29.17
CA ASN A 224 3.65 -7.64 30.42
C ASN A 224 2.37 -7.17 31.13
N GLN A 225 1.67 -6.18 30.56
CA GLN A 225 0.42 -5.64 31.08
C GLN A 225 -0.73 -6.07 30.15
N PRO A 226 -1.57 -7.04 30.54
CA PRO A 226 -2.71 -7.42 29.71
C PRO A 226 -3.80 -6.35 29.77
N ASP A 227 -4.27 -5.88 28.61
CA ASP A 227 -5.38 -4.96 28.47
C ASP A 227 -6.32 -5.41 27.31
N GLY A 228 -7.55 -4.90 27.29
CA GLY A 228 -8.52 -5.18 26.23
C GLY A 228 -8.37 -4.30 24.98
N GLN A 229 -7.60 -3.21 25.06
CA GLN A 229 -7.39 -2.24 23.99
C GLN A 229 -6.29 -2.66 23.01
N TYR A 230 -5.39 -3.56 23.41
CA TYR A 230 -4.33 -4.07 22.55
C TYR A 230 -4.07 -5.55 22.78
N MET A 231 -3.29 -6.15 21.88
CA MET A 231 -2.74 -7.49 22.05
C MET A 231 -1.38 -7.60 21.38
N TRP A 232 -0.59 -8.55 21.87
CA TRP A 232 0.67 -8.94 21.24
C TRP A 232 0.49 -10.28 20.53
N ALA A 233 0.69 -10.30 19.22
CA ALA A 233 0.52 -11.48 18.39
C ALA A 233 1.84 -11.88 17.74
N ASP A 234 2.15 -13.18 17.68
CA ASP A 234 3.22 -13.65 16.82
C ASP A 234 2.77 -13.72 15.35
N GLU A 235 3.73 -13.95 14.46
CA GLU A 235 3.49 -14.03 13.03
C GLU A 235 2.47 -15.11 12.63
N GLN A 236 2.50 -16.26 13.31
CA GLN A 236 1.59 -17.38 13.00
C GLN A 236 0.16 -17.07 13.40
N THR A 237 -0.02 -16.42 14.54
CA THR A 237 -1.31 -15.94 15.04
C THR A 237 -1.91 -14.92 14.09
N ILE A 238 -1.10 -13.98 13.58
CA ILE A 238 -1.53 -13.01 12.56
C ILE A 238 -1.92 -13.71 11.26
N LYS A 239 -1.09 -14.64 10.77
CA LYS A 239 -1.36 -15.42 9.54
C LYS A 239 -2.65 -16.21 9.61
N ARG A 240 -3.04 -16.64 10.81
CA ARG A 240 -4.29 -17.38 11.07
C ARG A 240 -5.44 -16.49 11.53
N GLN A 241 -5.33 -15.17 11.41
CA GLN A 241 -6.37 -14.21 11.82
C GLN A 241 -6.82 -14.39 13.29
N GLY A 242 -5.91 -14.83 14.17
CA GLY A 242 -6.19 -15.08 15.58
C GLY A 242 -6.69 -16.49 15.89
N VAL A 243 -6.76 -17.39 14.92
CA VAL A 243 -7.13 -18.81 15.13
C VAL A 243 -5.92 -19.58 15.68
N ILE A 244 -6.04 -20.04 16.92
CA ILE A 244 -5.06 -20.91 17.58
C ILE A 244 -5.58 -22.36 17.47
N PRO A 245 -4.80 -23.31 16.89
CA PRO A 245 -5.23 -24.70 16.80
C PRO A 245 -5.58 -25.26 18.19
N GLN A 246 -6.69 -26.01 18.26
CA GLN A 246 -7.15 -26.69 19.47
C GLN A 246 -7.57 -25.77 20.63
N GLN A 247 -7.72 -24.47 20.38
CA GLN A 247 -8.31 -23.51 21.32
C GLN A 247 -9.50 -22.81 20.63
N SER A 248 -10.49 -22.37 21.41
CA SER A 248 -11.53 -21.47 20.91
C SER A 248 -10.89 -20.18 20.39
N VAL A 249 -11.45 -19.57 19.35
CA VAL A 249 -10.94 -18.30 18.78
C VAL A 249 -10.85 -17.27 19.89
N VAL A 250 -9.63 -16.92 20.30
CA VAL A 250 -9.41 -16.09 21.49
C VAL A 250 -9.76 -14.63 21.18
N LYS A 251 -9.32 -14.12 20.02
CA LYS A 251 -9.54 -12.74 19.55
C LYS A 251 -9.42 -12.68 18.01
N THR A 252 -10.38 -12.07 17.31
CA THR A 252 -10.32 -11.94 15.84
C THR A 252 -9.29 -10.88 15.42
N ILE A 253 -8.35 -11.25 14.54
CA ILE A 253 -7.39 -10.32 13.94
C ILE A 253 -7.86 -9.93 12.54
N GLY A 254 -7.82 -8.65 12.21
CA GLY A 254 -8.26 -8.14 10.91
C GLY A 254 -7.40 -8.63 9.75
N ASP A 255 -8.02 -8.85 8.59
CA ASP A 255 -7.40 -9.46 7.40
C ASP A 255 -6.12 -8.76 6.94
N HIS A 256 -6.06 -7.44 7.10
CA HIS A 256 -4.91 -6.63 6.67
C HIS A 256 -3.72 -6.66 7.63
N ALA A 257 -3.86 -7.28 8.82
CA ALA A 257 -2.74 -7.47 9.73
C ALA A 257 -1.61 -8.32 9.11
N ILE A 258 -1.94 -9.18 8.14
CA ILE A 258 -0.94 -9.95 7.39
C ILE A 258 0.09 -9.07 6.67
N TRP A 259 -0.23 -7.80 6.40
CA TRP A 259 0.69 -6.92 5.69
C TRP A 259 1.88 -6.45 6.53
N ILE A 260 1.80 -6.50 7.87
CA ILE A 260 2.92 -6.08 8.73
C ILE A 260 3.92 -7.20 9.02
N VAL A 261 3.57 -8.46 8.72
CA VAL A 261 4.47 -9.61 8.88
C VAL A 261 5.30 -9.88 7.62
#